data_AF-A0A0F9L5E1-F1
#
_entry.id   AF-A0A0F9L5E1-F1
#
_cell.length_a   1.000
_cell.length_b   1.000
_cell.length_c   1.000
_cell.angle_alpha   90.00
_cell.angle_beta   90.00
_cell.angle_gamma   90.00
#
_symmetry.space_group_name_H-M   'P 1'
#
loop_
_entity.id
_entity.type
_entity.pdbx_description
1 polymer ?
#
loop_
_entity_poly.entity_id
_entity_poly.type
_entity_poly.pdbx_seq_one_letter_code
_entity_poly.pdbx_strand_id
1 'polypeptide(L)' 'MPTRAEQLNPQSSPEQIDIAISATISKLVKEGREQDQAVAIAHEQARKATGKQLGKGG' A
#
# COMPACT_ATOMS: atom_id res chain seq x y z
N MET A 1 6.72 -6.45 12.00
CA MET A 1 5.95 -7.34 11.11
C MET A 1 5.69 -6.62 9.80
N PRO A 2 5.81 -7.29 8.64
CA PRO A 2 5.53 -6.69 7.33
C PRO A 2 4.11 -6.14 7.27
N THR A 3 3.91 -5.09 6.48
CA THR A 3 2.59 -4.52 6.15
C THR A 3 1.88 -5.40 5.12
N ARG A 4 0.56 -5.24 4.97
CA ARG A 4 -0.17 -5.98 3.93
C ARG A 4 0.27 -5.58 2.52
N ALA A 5 0.67 -4.32 2.31
CA ALA A 5 1.16 -3.85 1.01
C ALA A 5 2.48 -4.53 0.61
N GLU A 6 3.35 -4.85 1.57
CA GLU A 6 4.59 -5.61 1.34
C GLU A 6 4.34 -7.11 1.03
N GLN A 7 3.13 -7.62 1.30
CA GLN A 7 2.75 -9.01 1.00
C GLN A 7 2.11 -9.18 -0.38
N LEU A 8 1.89 -8.08 -1.10
CA LEU A 8 1.36 -8.12 -2.47
C LEU A 8 2.36 -8.77 -3.42
N ASN A 9 1.87 -9.16 -4.59
CA ASN A 9 2.69 -9.70 -5.66
C ASN A 9 2.16 -9.25 -7.04
N PRO A 10 2.90 -9.50 -8.14
CA PRO A 10 2.47 -9.06 -9.47
C PRO A 10 1.13 -9.66 -9.93
N GLN A 11 0.74 -10.82 -9.38
CA GLN A 11 -0.52 -11.49 -9.70
C GLN A 11 -1.70 -10.98 -8.86
N SER A 12 -1.47 -10.13 -7.85
CA SER A 12 -2.54 -9.58 -7.02
C SER A 12 -3.55 -8.81 -7.87
N SER A 13 -4.83 -9.07 -7.61
CA SER A 13 -5.93 -8.35 -8.27
C SER A 13 -5.98 -6.89 -7.80
N PRO A 14 -6.58 -5.98 -8.59
CA PRO A 14 -6.75 -4.58 -8.17
C PRO A 14 -7.42 -4.46 -6.79
N GLU A 15 -8.47 -5.24 -6.54
CA GLU A 15 -9.16 -5.26 -5.24
C GLU A 15 -8.24 -5.69 -4.08
N GLN A 16 -7.38 -6.71 -4.29
CA GLN A 16 -6.41 -7.13 -3.28
C GLN A 16 -5.39 -6.03 -2.98
N ILE A 17 -4.99 -5.29 -4.00
CA ILE A 17 -4.05 -4.17 -3.88
C ILE A 17 -4.69 -3.05 -3.05
N ASP A 18 -5.93 -2.66 -3.35
CA ASP A 18 -6.64 -1.61 -2.61
C ASP A 18 -6.85 -1.99 -1.14
N ILE A 19 -7.30 -3.23 -0.88
CA ILE A 19 -7.46 -3.75 0.49
C ILE A 19 -6.13 -3.72 1.25
N ALA A 20 -5.03 -4.10 0.60
CA ALA A 20 -3.71 -4.11 1.21
C ALA A 20 -3.19 -2.69 1.50
N ILE A 21 -3.45 -1.73 0.61
CA ILE A 21 -3.12 -0.31 0.80
C ILE A 21 -3.91 0.24 1.98
N SER A 22 -5.24 0.09 2.02
CA SER A 22 -6.09 0.61 3.10
C SER A 22 -5.72 0.02 4.47
N ALA A 23 -5.43 -1.28 4.53
CA ALA A 23 -4.99 -1.94 5.76
C ALA A 23 -3.62 -1.43 6.24
N THR A 24 -2.73 -1.14 5.29
CA THR A 24 -1.39 -0.61 5.58
C THR A 24 -1.46 0.83 6.09
N ILE A 25 -2.28 1.69 5.45
CA ILE A 25 -2.55 3.05 5.93
C ILE A 25 -3.06 3.01 7.35
N SER A 26 -4.09 2.20 7.62
CA SER A 26 -4.69 2.07 8.94
C SER A 26 -3.68 1.64 10.01
N LYS A 27 -2.75 0.75 9.67
CA LYS A 27 -1.67 0.33 10.57
C LYS A 27 -0.69 1.48 10.84
N LEU A 28 -0.21 2.15 9.80
CA LEU A 28 0.76 3.23 9.92
C LEU A 28 0.21 4.42 10.71
N VAL A 29 -1.06 4.77 10.49
CA VAL A 29 -1.75 5.81 11.28
C VAL A 29 -1.85 5.40 12.75
N LYS A 30 -2.19 4.13 13.06
CA LYS A 30 -2.19 3.61 14.44
C LYS A 30 -0.79 3.62 15.07
N GLU A 31 0.26 3.46 14.27
CA GLU A 31 1.66 3.57 14.70
C GLU A 31 2.13 5.02 14.86
N GLY A 32 1.25 6.02 14.66
CA GLY A 32 1.53 7.43 14.87
C GLY A 32 2.08 8.17 13.65
N ARG A 33 2.00 7.59 12.45
CA ARG A 33 2.29 8.30 11.20
C ARG A 33 1.15 9.24 10.84
N GLU A 34 1.50 10.38 10.24
CA GLU A 34 0.51 11.25 9.62
C GLU A 34 -0.18 10.52 8.46
N GLN A 35 -1.47 10.81 8.27
CA GLN A 35 -2.30 10.12 7.27
C GLN A 35 -1.71 10.24 5.86
N ASP A 36 -1.25 11.42 5.45
CA ASP A 36 -0.63 11.63 4.14
C ASP A 36 0.66 10.80 3.98
N GLN A 37 1.47 10.74 5.03
CA GLN A 37 2.69 9.92 5.03
C GLN A 37 2.34 8.43 4.94
N ALA A 38 1.33 7.97 5.68
CA ALA A 38 0.85 6.60 5.66
C ALA A 38 0.34 6.18 4.27
N VAL A 39 -0.40 7.08 3.60
CA VAL A 39 -0.86 6.90 2.22
C VAL A 39 0.33 6.76 1.27
N ALA A 40 1.27 7.69 1.32
CA ALA A 40 2.45 7.65 0.44
C ALA A 40 3.25 6.35 0.60
N ILE A 41 3.50 5.92 1.85
CA ILE A 41 4.23 4.68 2.15
C ILE A 41 3.46 3.45 1.63
N ALA A 42 2.16 3.37 1.88
CA ALA A 42 1.35 2.22 1.48
C ALA A 42 1.32 2.05 -0.05
N HIS A 43 1.16 3.15 -0.79
CA HIS A 43 1.22 3.13 -2.26
C HIS A 43 2.61 2.77 -2.79
N GLU A 44 3.68 3.28 -2.16
CA GLU A 44 5.05 2.93 -2.54
C GLU A 44 5.35 1.44 -2.31
N GLN A 45 4.94 0.90 -1.16
CA GLN A 45 5.08 -0.53 -0.83
C GLN A 45 4.31 -1.40 -1.81
N ALA A 46 3.06 -1.05 -2.10
CA ALA A 46 2.25 -1.79 -3.06
C ALA A 46 2.83 -1.73 -4.48
N ARG A 47 3.39 -0.59 -4.91
CA ARG A 47 4.05 -0.45 -6.21
C ARG A 47 5.30 -1.33 -6.29
N LYS A 48 6.13 -1.32 -5.24
CA LYS A 48 7.33 -2.17 -5.16
C LYS A 48 6.99 -3.66 -5.21
N ALA A 49 5.95 -4.07 -4.48
CA ALA A 49 5.56 -5.47 -4.36
C ALA A 49 4.86 -6.02 -5.63
N THR A 50 4.04 -5.20 -6.29
CA THR A 50 3.29 -5.64 -7.48
C THR A 50 4.04 -5.41 -8.78
N GLY A 51 5.04 -4.51 -8.80
CA GLY A 51 5.67 -4.03 -10.04
C GLY A 51 4.71 -3.31 -10.98
N LYS A 52 3.44 -3.14 -10.59
CA LYS A 52 2.43 -2.42 -11.36
C LYS A 52 2.65 -0.94 -11.12
N GLN A 53 2.52 -0.16 -12.18
CA GLN A 53 2.41 1.28 -12.04
C GLN A 53 1.06 1.60 -11.40
N LEU A 54 1.00 1.50 -10.07
CA LEU A 54 -0.08 2.06 -9.29
C LEU A 54 0.04 3.57 -9.50
N GLY A 55 -0.93 4.12 -10.23
CA GLY A 55 -0.80 5.42 -10.89
C GLY A 55 -0.44 6.54 -9.91
N LYS A 56 0.43 7.45 -10.37
CA LYS A 56 0.33 8.87 -10.06
C LYS A 56 0.01 9.53 -11.41
N GLY A 57 -1.22 10.01 -11.61
CA GLY A 57 -1.67 10.76 -12.79
C GLY A 57 -2.46 9.93 -13.82
N GLY A 58 -3.51 10.46 -14.46
CA GLY A 58 -3.95 11.86 -14.55
C GLY A 58 -5.40 12.10 -14.14
#